data_AF-A0A7C8AJX3-F1
#
_entry.id   AF-A0A7C8AJX3-F1
#
_cell.length_a   1.000
_cell.length_b   1.000
_cell.length_c   1.000
_cell.angle_alpha   90.00
_cell.angle_beta   90.00
_cell.angle_gamma   90.00
#
_symmetry.space_group_name_H-M   'P 1'
#
loop_
_entity.id
_entity.type
_entity.pdbx_description
1 polymer ?
#
loop_
_entity_poly.entity_id
_entity_poly.type
_entity_poly.pdbx_seq_one_letter_code
_entity_poly.pdbx_strand_id
1 'polypeptide(L)'
;MQLQELLARLSRVKKSAAGYTARCPAHDDRRNRLSVGEADGKLLLHWHAGSDNAAIVAALDLGMADLFTAPTEPQKRIVAT
;
A
#
# COMPACT_ATOMS: atom_id res chain seq x y z
N MET A 1 -9.01 1.73 0.76
CA MET A 1 -8.41 2.00 -0.57
C MET A 1 -8.11 0.70 -1.32
N GLN A 2 -7.80 0.75 -2.62
CA GLN A 2 -7.33 -0.42 -3.40
C GLN A 2 -5.79 -0.50 -3.45
N LEU A 3 -5.23 -1.70 -3.65
CA LEU A 3 -3.78 -1.92 -3.70
C LEU A 3 -3.07 -1.05 -4.74
N GLN A 4 -3.63 -0.89 -5.94
CA GLN A 4 -3.03 -0.07 -7.01
C GLN A 4 -2.95 1.40 -6.63
N GLU A 5 -3.93 1.91 -5.90
CA GLU A 5 -4.00 3.29 -5.45
C GLU A 5 -2.99 3.59 -4.33
N LEU A 6 -2.71 2.58 -3.49
CA LEU A 6 -1.61 2.61 -2.53
C LEU A 6 -0.25 2.56 -3.26
N LEU A 7 -0.08 1.66 -4.24
CA LEU A 7 1.15 1.54 -5.03
C LEU A 7 1.46 2.82 -5.81
N ALA A 8 0.45 3.53 -6.31
CA ALA A 8 0.62 4.80 -7.02
C ALA A 8 1.17 5.93 -6.13
N ARG A 9 0.88 5.90 -4.82
CA ARG A 9 1.43 6.84 -3.84
C ARG A 9 2.85 6.49 -3.40
N LEU A 10 3.24 5.23 -3.59
CA LEU A 10 4.55 4.72 -3.18
C LEU A 10 5.60 4.95 -4.26
N SER A 11 6.85 5.18 -3.83
CA SER A 11 7.99 5.36 -4.73
C SER A 11 8.81 4.09 -4.90
N ARG A 12 9.39 3.93 -6.10
CA ARG A 12 10.23 2.77 -6.49
C ARG A 12 9.55 1.42 -6.27
N VAL A 13 8.24 1.34 -6.50
CA VAL A 13 7.49 0.08 -6.41
C VAL A 13 8.06 -0.96 -7.36
N LYS A 14 8.29 -2.16 -6.84
CA LYS A 14 8.73 -3.33 -7.60
C LYS A 14 7.86 -4.53 -7.24
N LYS A 15 7.42 -5.25 -8.26
CA LYS A 15 6.74 -6.54 -8.07
C LYS A 15 7.72 -7.57 -7.50
N SER A 16 7.26 -8.36 -6.54
CA SER A 16 8.00 -9.46 -5.92
C SER A 16 7.14 -10.73 -5.96
N ALA A 17 7.72 -11.88 -5.60
CA ALA A 17 7.05 -13.19 -5.69
C ALA A 17 5.74 -13.28 -4.89
N ALA A 18 5.66 -12.60 -3.73
CA ALA A 18 4.52 -12.65 -2.82
C ALA A 18 3.74 -11.32 -2.73
N GLY A 19 3.98 -10.37 -3.64
CA GLY A 19 3.36 -9.05 -3.59
C GLY A 19 4.24 -7.97 -4.21
N TYR A 20 4.42 -6.87 -3.49
CA TYR A 20 5.16 -5.71 -3.96
C TYR A 20 6.16 -5.25 -2.90
N THR A 21 7.24 -4.62 -3.34
CA THR A 21 8.21 -3.96 -2.47
C THR A 21 8.34 -2.51 -2.89
N ALA A 22 8.36 -1.60 -1.93
CA ALA A 22 8.44 -0.17 -2.16
C ALA A 22 9.50 0.46 -1.26
N ARG A 23 9.88 1.70 -1.58
CA ARG A 23 10.64 2.54 -0.65
C ARG A 23 9.72 3.00 0.47
N CYS A 24 10.22 2.98 1.70
CA CYS A 24 9.51 3.51 2.86
C CYS A 24 9.45 5.05 2.76
N PRO A 25 8.28 5.69 2.89
CA PRO A 25 8.14 7.15 2.83
C PRO A 25 8.43 7.84 4.17
N ALA A 26 8.03 7.23 5.29
CA ALA A 26 8.66 7.48 6.59
C ALA A 26 10.06 6.89 6.52
N HIS A 27 11.13 7.45 7.06
CA HIS A 27 12.50 6.91 6.91
C HIS A 27 13.07 7.06 5.49
N ASP A 28 14.12 7.88 5.38
CA ASP A 28 14.92 8.05 4.16
C ASP A 28 15.80 6.81 3.90
N ASP A 29 15.16 5.67 3.72
CA ASP A 29 15.83 4.40 3.45
C ASP A 29 16.04 4.25 1.94
N ARG A 30 17.30 4.12 1.53
CA ARG A 30 17.60 3.94 0.10
C ARG A 30 17.13 2.59 -0.46
N ARG A 31 16.87 1.62 0.41
CA ARG A 31 16.47 0.24 0.06
C ARG A 31 14.96 0.07 0.12
N ASN A 32 14.43 -0.77 -0.77
CA ASN A 32 13.04 -1.22 -0.76
C ASN A 32 12.80 -2.18 0.42
N ARG A 33 12.64 -1.66 1.62
CA ARG A 33 12.39 -2.45 2.85
C ARG A 33 10.92 -2.57 3.21
N LEU A 34 10.03 -1.86 2.51
CA LEU A 34 8.60 -1.96 2.72
C LEU A 34 8.03 -3.02 1.79
N SER A 35 7.44 -4.05 2.35
CA SER A 35 6.63 -5.04 1.64
C SER A 35 5.17 -4.65 1.69
N VAL A 36 4.51 -4.68 0.54
CA VAL A 36 3.09 -4.40 0.36
C VAL A 36 2.44 -5.62 -0.24
N GLY A 37 1.41 -6.13 0.43
CA GLY A 37 0.61 -7.26 -0.03
C GLY A 37 -0.88 -6.95 0.07
N GLU A 38 -1.69 -7.81 -0.52
CA GLU A 38 -3.13 -7.82 -0.36
C GLU A 38 -3.55 -9.24 0.00
N ALA A 39 -4.34 -9.38 1.06
CA ALA A 39 -4.88 -10.66 1.52
C ALA A 39 -6.25 -10.42 2.15
N ASP A 40 -7.22 -11.30 1.86
CA ASP A 40 -8.56 -11.28 2.48
C ASP A 40 -9.26 -9.91 2.48
N GLY A 41 -9.10 -9.14 1.39
CA GLY A 41 -9.66 -7.79 1.31
C GLY A 41 -8.99 -6.78 2.26
N LYS A 42 -7.71 -6.98 2.60
CA LYS A 42 -6.93 -6.04 3.40
C LYS A 42 -5.56 -5.82 2.77
N LEU A 43 -5.08 -4.59 2.85
CA LEU A 43 -3.74 -4.22 2.45
C LEU A 43 -2.78 -4.48 3.62
N LEU A 44 -1.79 -5.33 3.38
CA LEU A 44 -0.77 -5.69 4.34
C LEU A 44 0.48 -4.86 4.07
N LEU A 45 0.87 -4.06 5.06
CA LEU A 45 2.15 -3.36 5.10
C LEU A 45 3.06 -4.08 6.09
N HIS A 46 4.24 -4.47 5.62
CA HIS A 46 5.25 -5.10 6.45
C HIS A 46 6.59 -4.42 6.24
N TRP A 47 7.17 -3.90 7.32
CA TRP A 47 8.47 -3.27 7.28
C TRP A 47 9.50 -4.09 8.05
N HIS A 48 10.53 -4.52 7.32
CA HIS A 48 11.59 -5.40 7.80
C HIS A 48 12.61 -4.74 8.74
N ALA A 49 12.61 -3.40 8.90
CA ALA A 49 13.60 -2.69 9.74
C ALA A 49 13.05 -2.22 11.09
N GLY A 50 11.74 -2.35 11.31
CA GLY A 50 11.04 -1.86 12.51
C GLY A 50 9.55 -1.76 12.22
N SER A 51 8.70 -2.11 13.19
CA SER A 51 7.25 -2.12 13.01
C SER A 51 6.65 -0.79 13.44
N ASP A 52 6.67 0.21 12.56
CA ASP A 52 5.94 1.46 12.76
C ASP A 52 5.01 1.74 11.57
N ASN A 53 4.02 0.86 11.43
CA ASN A 53 3.02 0.97 10.36
C ASN A 53 2.28 2.32 10.42
N ALA A 54 2.05 2.85 11.62
CA ALA A 54 1.42 4.15 11.83
C ALA A 54 2.25 5.30 11.22
N ALA A 55 3.57 5.31 11.44
CA ALA A 55 4.45 6.29 10.82
C ALA A 55 4.44 6.18 9.28
N ILE A 56 4.38 4.96 8.73
CA ILE A 56 4.32 4.74 7.27
C ILE A 56 3.05 5.30 6.66
N VAL A 57 1.87 4.99 7.24
CA VAL A 57 0.60 5.52 6.72
C VAL A 57 0.51 7.04 6.93
N ALA A 58 0.98 7.56 8.06
CA ALA A 58 1.04 9.00 8.29
C ALA A 58 1.93 9.72 7.25
N ALA A 59 3.07 9.14 6.88
CA ALA A 59 3.93 9.69 5.84
C ALA A 59 3.33 9.62 4.42
N LEU A 60 2.31 8.77 4.21
CA LEU A 60 1.52 8.70 2.99
C LEU A 60 0.26 9.57 3.04
N ASP A 61 0.05 10.31 4.13
CA ASP A 61 -1.20 11.04 4.40
C ASP A 61 -2.43 10.11 4.43
N LEU A 62 -2.23 8.89 4.94
CA LEU A 62 -3.25 7.84 5.05
C LEU A 62 -3.53 7.49 6.51
N GLY A 63 -4.73 6.99 6.77
CA GLY A 63 -5.09 6.39 8.05
C GLY A 63 -4.92 4.86 8.05
N MET A 64 -4.85 4.27 9.24
CA MET A 64 -4.95 2.80 9.40
C MET A 64 -6.25 2.25 8.80
N ALA A 65 -7.34 3.03 8.81
CA ALA A 65 -8.61 2.66 8.20
C ALA A 65 -8.52 2.46 6.68
N ASP A 66 -7.65 3.20 5.99
CA ASP A 66 -7.48 3.10 4.54
C ASP A 66 -6.85 1.78 4.08
N LEU A 67 -6.11 1.11 4.98
CA LEU A 67 -5.51 -0.20 4.75
C LEU A 67 -6.53 -1.33 4.67
N PHE A 68 -7.71 -1.12 5.24
CA PHE A 68 -8.81 -2.06 5.09
C PHE A 68 -9.50 -1.73 3.78
N THR A 69 -9.45 -2.65 2.81
CA THR A 69 -10.35 -2.49 1.68
C THR A 69 -11.74 -2.89 2.17
N ALA A 70 -12.65 -1.92 2.22
CA ALA A 70 -14.06 -2.26 2.32
C ALA A 70 -14.37 -3.17 1.11
N PRO A 71 -15.16 -4.24 1.25
CA PRO A 71 -15.54 -5.07 0.13
C PRO A 71 -16.14 -4.16 -0.94
N THR A 72 -15.35 -3.87 -1.97
CA THR A 72 -15.77 -2.94 -3.01
C THR A 72 -16.83 -3.67 -3.80
N GLU A 73 -18.09 -3.25 -3.67
CA GLU A 73 -19.00 -3.33 -4.80
C GLU A 73 -18.24 -2.83 -6.04
N PRO A 74 -18.29 -3.56 -7.16
CA PRO A 74 -17.54 -3.19 -8.35
C PRO A 74 -17.92 -1.75 -8.70
N GLN A 75 -16.92 -0.87 -8.74
CA GLN A 75 -17.06 0.50 -9.22
C GLN A 75 -17.53 0.42 -10.67
N LYS A 76 -18.86 0.36 -10.82
CA LYS A 76 -19.56 0.49 -12.07
C LYS A 76 -19.42 1.95 -12.48
N ARG A 77 -19.33 2.16 -13.80
CA ARG A 77 -19.54 3.41 -14.55
C ARG A 77 -18.22 4.14 -14.88
N ILE A 78 -17.93 4.52 -16.12
CA ILE A 78 -18.85 4.88 -17.21
C ILE A 78 -18.30 4.31 -18.54
N VAL A 79 -19.09 3.46 -19.21
CA VAL A 79 -19.05 3.36 -20.67
C VAL A 79 -19.92 4.53 -21.15
N ALA A 80 -19.34 5.47 -21.88
CA ALA A 80 -20.12 6.44 -22.66
C ALA A 80 -19.64 6.35 -24.11
N THR A 81 -20.65 6.17 -24.96
CA THR A 81 -20.72 5.95 -26.41
C THR A 81 -19.95 6.96 -27.25
#